data_AF-N2A3P9-F1
#
_entry.id   AF-N2A3P9-F1
#
_cell.length_a   1.000
_cell.length_b   1.000
_cell.length_c   1.000
_cell.angle_alpha   90.00
_cell.angle_beta   90.00
_cell.angle_gamma   90.00
#
_symmetry.space_group_name_H-M   'P 1'
#
loop_
_entity.id
_entity.type
_entity.pdbx_description
1 polymer ?
#
loop_
_entity_poly.entity_id
_entity_poly.type
_entity_poly.pdbx_seq_one_letter_code
_entity_poly.pdbx_strand_id
1 'polypeptide(L)'
;MNFSKKMNVALQHHYANYRHHPEHFEKGINDMNLVDIVEMICDWKAATLRHNDGNLLKSIETNARRFGYDDQLKQIFINTAKMFDEQG
;
A
#
# COMPACT_ATOMS: atom_id res chain seq x y z
N MET A 1 -4.58 -28.58 0.68
CA MET A 1 -4.73 -27.82 -0.58
C MET A 1 -3.34 -27.48 -1.10
N ASN A 2 -2.94 -28.04 -2.25
CA ASN A 2 -1.62 -27.81 -2.85
C ASN A 2 -1.63 -26.49 -3.61
N PHE A 3 -1.10 -25.42 -3.01
CA PHE A 3 -0.81 -24.19 -3.74
C PHE A 3 0.38 -24.45 -4.68
N SER A 4 0.16 -24.26 -5.99
CA SER A 4 1.16 -24.47 -7.05
C SER A 4 2.43 -23.66 -6.77
N LYS A 5 3.61 -24.27 -6.96
CA LYS A 5 4.95 -23.65 -6.79
C LYS A 5 5.07 -22.25 -7.44
N LYS A 6 4.32 -21.98 -8.51
CA LYS A 6 4.30 -20.69 -9.21
C LYS A 6 3.68 -19.54 -8.39
N MET A 7 2.66 -19.83 -7.57
CA MET A 7 2.03 -18.83 -6.69
C MET A 7 3.03 -18.38 -5.62
N ASN A 8 3.86 -19.31 -5.13
CA ASN A 8 4.87 -19.05 -4.11
C ASN A 8 6.03 -18.20 -4.66
N VAL A 9 6.44 -18.42 -5.92
CA VAL A 9 7.45 -17.58 -6.59
C VAL A 9 6.93 -16.16 -6.84
N ALA A 10 5.68 -15.98 -7.28
CA ALA A 10 5.07 -14.66 -7.45
C ALA A 10 4.94 -13.90 -6.13
N LEU A 11 4.55 -14.58 -5.04
CA LEU A 11 4.50 -13.99 -3.70
C LEU A 11 5.90 -13.66 -3.16
N GLN A 12 6.86 -14.56 -3.34
CA GLN A 12 8.25 -14.35 -2.91
C GLN A 12 8.90 -13.20 -3.68
N HIS A 13 8.65 -13.05 -4.98
CA HIS A 13 9.07 -11.85 -5.70
C HIS A 13 8.33 -10.61 -5.21
N HIS A 14 7.01 -10.69 -4.93
CA HIS A 14 6.20 -9.60 -4.35
C HIS A 14 6.80 -9.06 -3.04
N TYR A 15 7.24 -9.95 -2.15
CA TYR A 15 7.83 -9.56 -0.87
C TYR A 15 9.33 -9.25 -0.91
N ALA A 16 10.09 -9.76 -1.90
CA ALA A 16 11.54 -9.61 -1.94
C ALA A 16 12.05 -8.42 -2.77
N ASN A 17 11.25 -7.90 -3.73
CA ASN A 17 11.76 -6.95 -4.73
C ASN A 17 10.92 -5.69 -4.97
N TYR A 18 9.74 -5.54 -4.36
CA TYR A 18 8.90 -4.39 -4.70
C TYR A 18 9.18 -3.22 -3.77
N ARG A 19 9.67 -2.14 -4.38
CA ARG A 19 10.10 -0.90 -3.74
C ARG A 19 8.96 -0.12 -3.06
N HIS A 20 7.70 -0.55 -3.14
CA HIS A 20 6.57 0.20 -2.60
C HIS A 20 6.41 0.13 -1.07
N HIS A 21 7.27 -0.61 -0.35
CA HIS A 21 7.28 -0.64 1.11
C HIS A 21 8.32 0.34 1.67
N PRO A 22 7.93 1.32 2.52
CA PRO A 22 8.87 2.26 3.13
C PRO A 22 10.02 1.57 3.87
N GLU A 23 9.79 0.39 4.46
CA GLU A 23 10.81 -0.38 5.19
C GLU A 23 11.99 -0.86 4.33
N HIS A 24 11.88 -0.79 3.00
CA HIS A 24 12.98 -1.11 2.08
C HIS A 24 13.98 0.04 1.92
N PHE A 25 13.71 1.22 2.51
CA PHE A 25 14.56 2.40 2.39
C PHE A 25 15.11 2.87 3.73
N GLU A 26 16.32 3.42 3.69
CA GLU A 26 17.01 3.94 4.88
C GLU A 26 16.25 5.10 5.53
N LYS A 27 15.68 6.01 4.74
CA LYS A 27 14.87 7.14 5.22
C LYS A 27 13.38 6.93 5.04
N GLY A 28 12.95 5.69 4.88
CA GLY A 28 11.56 5.32 4.73
C GLY A 28 10.91 5.98 3.52
N ILE A 29 9.73 6.55 3.73
CA ILE A 29 8.94 7.16 2.65
C ILE A 29 9.64 8.35 1.96
N ASN A 30 10.64 8.96 2.60
CA ASN A 30 11.38 10.08 2.02
C ASN A 30 12.34 9.68 0.88
N ASP A 31 12.67 8.39 0.78
CA ASP A 31 13.51 7.84 -0.29
C ASP A 31 12.69 7.21 -1.43
N MET A 32 11.36 7.17 -1.28
CA MET A 32 10.44 6.64 -2.28
C MET A 32 10.25 7.63 -3.44
N ASN A 33 10.13 7.10 -4.66
CA ASN A 33 9.69 7.90 -5.79
C ASN A 33 8.16 7.84 -5.95
N LEU A 34 7.60 8.62 -6.88
CA LEU A 34 6.15 8.68 -7.08
C LEU A 34 5.53 7.33 -7.48
N VAL A 35 6.23 6.50 -8.26
CA VAL A 35 5.75 5.17 -8.65
C VAL A 35 5.64 4.26 -7.43
N ASP A 36 6.66 4.27 -6.56
CA ASP A 36 6.66 3.51 -5.30
C ASP A 36 5.42 3.90 -4.45
N ILE A 37 5.11 5.20 -4.36
CA ILE A 37 3.96 5.74 -3.62
C ILE A 37 2.61 5.32 -4.24
N VAL A 38 2.49 5.38 -5.57
CA VAL A 38 1.27 4.98 -6.28
C VAL A 38 1.02 3.48 -6.15
N GLU A 39 2.06 2.65 -6.28
CA GLU A 39 1.96 1.20 -6.07
C GLU A 39 1.55 0.88 -4.64
N MET A 40 2.09 1.60 -3.65
CA MET A 40 1.78 1.41 -2.24
C MET A 40 0.30 1.63 -1.92
N ILE A 41 -0.30 2.73 -2.40
CA ILE A 41 -1.74 2.97 -2.16
C ILE A 41 -2.62 1.99 -2.95
N CYS A 42 -2.20 1.56 -4.14
CA CYS A 42 -2.90 0.52 -4.90
C CYS A 42 -2.88 -0.82 -4.17
N ASP A 43 -1.74 -1.22 -3.59
CA ASP A 43 -1.62 -2.43 -2.78
C ASP A 43 -2.55 -2.38 -1.57
N TRP A 44 -2.57 -1.25 -0.85
CA TRP A 44 -3.48 -1.07 0.29
C TRP A 44 -4.95 -1.17 -0.14
N LYS A 45 -5.35 -0.54 -1.27
CA LYS A 45 -6.72 -0.70 -1.79
C LYS A 45 -6.99 -2.16 -2.14
N ALA A 46 -6.10 -2.84 -2.85
CA ALA A 46 -6.26 -4.25 -3.20
C ALA A 46 -6.37 -5.14 -1.95
N ALA A 47 -5.66 -4.81 -0.86
CA ALA A 47 -5.79 -5.49 0.42
C ALA A 47 -7.19 -5.31 1.03
N THR A 48 -7.76 -4.10 0.96
CA THR A 48 -9.13 -3.88 1.45
C THR A 48 -10.19 -4.68 0.69
N LEU A 49 -10.00 -4.94 -0.61
CA LEU A 49 -10.93 -5.74 -1.41
C LEU A 49 -10.94 -7.24 -1.04
N ARG A 50 -9.92 -7.73 -0.33
CA ARG A 50 -9.82 -9.14 0.11
C ARG A 50 -10.52 -9.41 1.45
N HIS A 51 -10.99 -8.37 2.14
CA HIS A 51 -11.63 -8.46 3.45
C HIS A 51 -13.02 -7.81 3.42
N ASN A 52 -14.03 -8.45 4.02
CA ASN A 52 -15.41 -7.94 4.02
C ASN A 52 -15.58 -6.59 4.75
N ASP A 53 -14.60 -6.17 5.54
CA ASP A 53 -14.59 -4.95 6.37
C ASP A 53 -13.38 -4.04 6.08
N GLY A 54 -12.70 -4.25 4.95
CA GLY A 54 -11.53 -3.47 4.57
C GLY A 54 -11.86 -1.97 4.42
N ASN A 55 -11.19 -1.12 5.20
CA ASN A 55 -11.38 0.34 5.14
C ASN A 55 -10.06 1.05 4.85
N LEU A 56 -9.92 1.59 3.65
CA LEU A 56 -8.67 2.21 3.18
C LEU A 56 -8.34 3.48 3.97
N LEU A 57 -9.34 4.27 4.35
CA LEU A 57 -9.12 5.48 5.18
C LEU A 57 -8.52 5.11 6.55
N LYS A 58 -9.00 4.02 7.16
CA LYS A 58 -8.43 3.52 8.42
C LYS A 58 -7.00 3.02 8.24
N SER A 59 -6.70 2.38 7.10
CA SER A 59 -5.33 1.97 6.74
C SER A 59 -4.40 3.17 6.60
N ILE A 60 -4.83 4.24 5.92
CA ILE A 60 -4.08 5.48 5.77
C ILE A 60 -3.78 6.10 7.14
N GLU A 61 -4.77 6.24 8.02
CA GLU A 61 -4.56 6.77 9.39
C GLU A 61 -3.55 5.95 10.20
N THR A 62 -3.60 4.62 10.06
CA THR A 62 -2.70 3.72 10.77
C THR A 62 -1.28 3.81 10.20
N ASN A 63 -1.17 3.86 8.88
CA ASN A 63 0.10 3.91 8.17
C ASN A 63 0.79 5.27 8.28
N ALA A 64 0.04 6.37 8.47
CA ALA A 64 0.62 7.69 8.76
C ALA A 64 1.47 7.64 10.04
N ARG A 65 0.95 7.02 11.10
CA ARG A 65 1.71 6.81 12.35
C ARG A 65 2.86 5.83 12.19
N ARG A 66 2.70 4.80 11.36
CA ARG A 66 3.72 3.76 11.16
C ARG A 66 4.90 4.23 10.30
N PHE A 67 4.63 4.95 9.23
CA PHE A 67 5.62 5.34 8.22
C PHE A 67 6.04 6.81 8.33
N GLY A 68 5.37 7.60 9.17
CA GLY A 68 5.79 8.96 9.51
C GLY A 68 5.68 9.95 8.36
N TYR A 69 4.80 9.73 7.39
CA TYR A 69 4.52 10.74 6.37
C TYR A 69 3.70 11.90 6.92
N ASP A 70 3.89 13.06 6.30
CA ASP A 70 3.27 14.32 6.71
C ASP A 70 1.77 14.39 6.37
N ASP A 71 1.14 15.47 6.85
CA ASP A 71 -0.28 15.73 6.63
C ASP A 71 -0.60 15.99 5.15
N GLN A 72 0.35 16.48 4.35
CA GLN A 72 0.13 16.73 2.93
C GLN A 72 -0.02 15.41 2.17
N LEU A 73 0.93 14.47 2.34
CA LEU A 73 0.87 13.17 1.70
C LEU A 73 -0.32 12.35 2.23
N LYS A 74 -0.60 12.45 3.53
CA LYS A 74 -1.81 11.87 4.13
C LYS A 74 -3.08 12.38 3.45
N GLN A 75 -3.21 13.69 3.24
CA GLN A 75 -4.39 14.27 2.59
C GLN A 75 -4.52 13.83 1.13
N ILE A 76 -3.41 13.71 0.40
CA ILE A 76 -3.39 13.17 -0.96
C ILE A 76 -3.93 11.74 -0.96
N PHE A 77 -3.47 10.88 -0.05
CA PHE A 77 -3.99 9.50 0.08
C PHE A 77 -5.49 9.47 0.41
N ILE A 78 -5.97 10.35 1.29
CA ILE A 78 -7.41 10.46 1.61
C ILE A 78 -8.22 10.83 0.37
N ASN A 79 -7.75 11.78 -0.43
CA ASN A 79 -8.44 12.19 -1.66
C ASN A 79 -8.50 11.02 -2.67
N THR A 80 -7.38 10.30 -2.84
CA THR A 80 -7.33 9.12 -3.71
C THR A 80 -8.24 7.99 -3.20
N ALA A 81 -8.29 7.75 -1.89
CA ALA A 81 -9.17 6.76 -1.30
C ALA A 81 -10.66 7.07 -1.57
N LYS A 82 -11.07 8.33 -1.41
CA LYS A 82 -12.43 8.79 -1.73
C LYS A 82 -12.77 8.58 -3.21
N MET A 83 -11.83 8.93 -4.10
CA MET A 83 -12.00 8.70 -5.54
C MET A 83 -12.22 7.21 -5.86
N PHE A 84 -11.52 6.29 -5.20
CA PHE A 84 -11.74 4.84 -5.40
C PHE A 84 -13.11 4.36 -4.95
N ASP A 85 -13.72 5.00 -3.96
CA ASP A 85 -15.04 4.62 -3.45
C ASP A 85 -16.18 5.30 -4.24
N GLU A 86 -15.93 6.46 -4.87
CA GLU A 86 -16.87 7.13 -5.78
C GLU A 86 -17.02 6.44 -7.14
N GLN A 87 -16.04 5.63 -7.54
CA GLN A 87 -16.04 4.90 -8.81
C GLN A 87 -16.39 3.40 -8.67
N GLY A 88 -16.72 2.95 -7.45
CA GLY A 88 -17.03 1.57 -7.10
C GLY A 88 -18.51 1.24 -7.07
#